data_AF-A0A1F2RIB2-F1
#
_entry.id   AF-A0A1F2RIB2-F1
#
_cell.length_a   1.000
_cell.length_b   1.000
_cell.length_c   1.000
_cell.angle_alpha   90.00
_cell.angle_beta   90.00
_cell.angle_gamma   90.00
#
_symmetry.space_group_name_H-M   'P 1'
#
loop_
_entity.id
_entity.type
_entity.pdbx_description
1 polymer ?
#
loop_
_entity_poly.entity_id
_entity_poly.type
_entity_poly.pdbx_seq_one_letter_code
_entity_poly.pdbx_strand_id
1 'polypeptide(L)'
;MPTRIETLTAVTRIFDSSTFRLGKPVAATAWSGIYQALLWYEAVTSIPGRIGLPHIIDANRLTYPLSTKGELRIWQARAVAVEKYMADQWEVDPTRIAGMVDKLMKLSAYAGLQRHNILGSAFAGLVKHALYLFGSQNVTYELEVAGDNAFPGVQLPTRTGEPFIDILVRKQGRNRGIISTKWSIRHDRINDLTSECRAYKNAARFTDTQIFYYVATNEYDPARVEKPLTDKCIDGVVHVHKPLVTEVSGLDGRLAEFLDLSELIEQSNQW
;
A
#
# COMPACT_ATOMS: atom_id res chain seq x y z
N MET A 1 2.79 17.34 -16.68
CA MET A 1 2.69 16.17 -15.79
C MET A 1 3.12 16.63 -14.41
N PRO A 2 2.37 16.33 -13.34
CA PRO A 2 2.76 16.69 -11.98
C PRO A 2 4.15 16.14 -11.67
N THR A 3 4.97 16.98 -11.06
CA THR A 3 6.23 16.55 -10.44
C THR A 3 5.95 15.63 -9.26
N ARG A 4 6.99 14.94 -8.83
CA ARG A 4 6.93 14.10 -7.64
C ARG A 4 6.57 14.90 -6.38
N ILE A 5 7.19 16.08 -6.18
CA ILE A 5 6.90 16.94 -5.02
C ILE A 5 5.44 17.38 -5.03
N GLU A 6 4.89 17.72 -6.20
CA GLU A 6 3.47 18.05 -6.34
C GLU A 6 2.56 16.84 -6.01
N THR A 7 2.98 15.63 -6.40
CA THR A 7 2.27 14.39 -6.05
C THR A 7 2.26 14.14 -4.56
N LEU A 8 3.41 14.22 -3.91
CA LEU A 8 3.56 14.05 -2.46
C LEU A 8 2.75 15.10 -1.69
N THR A 9 2.78 16.36 -2.13
CA THR A 9 2.00 17.44 -1.55
C THR A 9 0.50 17.19 -1.70
N ALA A 10 0.06 16.76 -2.89
CA ALA A 10 -1.35 16.48 -3.16
C ALA A 10 -1.88 15.33 -2.30
N VAL A 11 -1.16 14.20 -2.22
CA VAL A 11 -1.62 13.04 -1.44
C VAL A 11 -1.61 13.31 0.07
N THR A 12 -0.65 14.09 0.56
CA THR A 12 -0.62 14.53 1.96
C THR A 12 -1.83 15.38 2.29
N ARG A 13 -2.14 16.39 1.46
CA ARG A 13 -3.34 17.23 1.63
C ARG A 13 -4.63 16.41 1.58
N ILE A 14 -4.71 15.43 0.68
CA ILE A 14 -5.86 14.52 0.58
C ILE A 14 -6.00 13.70 1.87
N PHE A 15 -4.89 13.14 2.37
CA PHE A 15 -4.88 12.38 3.61
C PHE A 15 -5.37 13.23 4.79
N ASP A 16 -4.81 14.43 4.96
CA ASP A 16 -5.13 15.32 6.08
C ASP A 16 -6.59 15.81 6.06
N SER A 17 -7.21 15.88 4.88
CA SER A 17 -8.62 16.26 4.67
C SER A 17 -9.56 15.07 4.50
N SER A 18 -9.08 13.85 4.74
CA SER A 18 -9.89 12.64 4.60
C SER A 18 -10.89 12.48 5.74
N THR A 19 -11.93 11.69 5.48
CA THR A 19 -12.91 11.30 6.50
C THR A 19 -12.33 10.19 7.36
N PHE A 20 -12.27 10.40 8.67
CA PHE A 20 -11.84 9.40 9.64
C PHE A 20 -12.98 9.14 10.62
N ARG A 21 -13.08 7.90 11.10
CA ARG A 21 -13.97 7.58 12.20
C ARG A 21 -13.63 8.45 13.41
N LEU A 22 -14.64 9.03 14.08
CA LEU A 22 -14.46 10.00 15.17
C LEU A 22 -13.80 11.33 14.75
N GLY A 23 -13.67 11.59 13.45
CA GLY A 23 -13.28 12.89 12.89
C GLY A 23 -11.81 13.27 13.01
N LYS A 24 -10.94 12.43 13.59
CA LYS A 24 -9.49 12.67 13.68
C LYS A 24 -8.70 11.45 13.25
N PRO A 25 -7.59 11.62 12.52
CA PRO A 25 -6.75 10.49 12.16
C PRO A 25 -5.96 10.01 13.36
N VAL A 26 -5.97 8.71 13.59
CA VAL A 26 -5.07 7.99 14.50
C VAL A 26 -4.40 6.86 13.74
N ALA A 27 -3.36 6.22 14.32
CA ALA A 27 -2.64 5.11 13.69
C ALA A 27 -3.59 4.02 13.14
N ALA A 28 -4.57 3.60 13.95
CA ALA A 28 -5.56 2.58 13.59
C ALA A 28 -6.50 2.96 12.43
N THR A 29 -6.61 4.25 12.11
CA THR A 29 -7.47 4.75 11.01
C THR A 29 -6.66 5.32 9.84
N ALA A 30 -5.33 5.30 9.89
CA ALA A 30 -4.48 5.90 8.87
C ALA A 30 -4.77 5.34 7.46
N TRP A 31 -5.12 4.05 7.38
CA TRP A 31 -5.55 3.40 6.14
C TRP A 31 -6.68 4.14 5.40
N SER A 32 -7.59 4.81 6.13
CA SER A 32 -8.72 5.53 5.55
C SER A 32 -8.28 6.67 4.64
N GLY A 33 -7.24 7.41 5.04
CA GLY A 33 -6.67 8.49 4.23
C GLY A 33 -5.97 7.96 2.99
N ILE A 34 -5.29 6.81 3.12
CA ILE A 34 -4.64 6.13 1.98
C ILE A 34 -5.67 5.69 0.95
N TYR A 35 -6.75 5.06 1.41
CA TYR A 35 -7.80 4.55 0.52
C TYR A 35 -8.58 5.69 -0.15
N GLN A 36 -8.92 6.74 0.58
CA GLN A 36 -9.57 7.92 -0.01
C GLN A 36 -8.69 8.59 -1.08
N ALA A 37 -7.36 8.52 -0.93
CA ALA A 37 -6.44 9.04 -1.93
C ALA A 37 -6.33 8.16 -3.18
N LEU A 38 -6.20 6.84 -3.01
CA LEU A 38 -5.68 5.95 -4.07
C LEU A 38 -6.59 4.79 -4.48
N LEU A 39 -7.53 4.34 -3.63
CA LEU A 39 -8.44 3.27 -4.01
C LEU A 39 -9.35 3.77 -5.11
N TRP A 40 -9.49 3.02 -6.20
CA TRP A 40 -10.42 3.38 -7.28
C TRP A 40 -11.49 2.33 -7.46
N TYR A 41 -12.47 2.65 -8.29
CA TYR A 41 -13.55 1.77 -8.65
C TYR A 41 -13.37 1.27 -10.08
N GLU A 42 -13.60 -0.02 -10.30
CA GLU A 42 -13.79 -0.58 -11.63
C GLU A 42 -15.23 -0.39 -12.06
N ALA A 43 -15.43 0.11 -13.27
CA ALA A 43 -16.76 0.23 -13.85
C ALA A 43 -17.34 -1.17 -14.10
N VAL A 44 -18.57 -1.40 -13.65
CA VAL A 44 -19.28 -2.67 -13.89
C VAL A 44 -20.61 -2.39 -14.56
N THR A 45 -20.91 -3.14 -15.61
CA THR A 45 -22.20 -3.11 -16.31
C THR A 45 -22.98 -4.40 -16.13
N SER A 46 -22.33 -5.43 -15.59
CA SER A 46 -22.89 -6.77 -15.42
C SER A 46 -23.76 -6.96 -14.19
N ILE A 47 -23.79 -5.98 -13.27
CA ILE A 47 -24.50 -6.07 -11.99
C ILE A 47 -25.61 -5.01 -11.95
N PRO A 48 -26.89 -5.39 -11.96
CA PRO A 48 -28.00 -4.46 -11.89
C PRO A 48 -27.91 -3.52 -10.68
N GLY A 49 -28.16 -2.23 -10.90
CA GLY A 49 -28.17 -1.20 -9.84
C GLY A 49 -26.78 -0.78 -9.34
N ARG A 50 -25.68 -1.26 -9.94
CA ARG A 50 -24.32 -0.86 -9.60
C ARG A 50 -23.57 -0.36 -10.83
N ILE A 51 -22.86 0.75 -10.66
CA ILE A 51 -22.04 1.37 -11.71
C ILE A 51 -20.54 1.06 -11.56
N GLY A 52 -20.13 0.56 -10.39
CA GLY A 52 -18.75 0.16 -10.15
C GLY A 52 -18.56 -0.66 -8.87
N LEU A 53 -17.36 -1.21 -8.71
CA LEU A 53 -16.90 -1.94 -7.52
C LEU A 53 -15.49 -1.48 -7.13
N PRO A 54 -15.13 -1.45 -5.83
CA PRO A 54 -13.75 -1.18 -5.42
C PRO A 54 -12.74 -2.10 -6.10
N HIS A 55 -11.67 -1.54 -6.66
CA HIS A 55 -10.58 -2.31 -7.27
C HIS A 55 -9.70 -2.94 -6.19
N ILE A 56 -10.11 -4.11 -5.72
CA ILE A 56 -9.36 -4.91 -4.75
C ILE A 56 -8.64 -6.10 -5.41
N ILE A 57 -8.85 -6.33 -6.70
CA ILE A 57 -8.28 -7.46 -7.45
C ILE A 57 -8.26 -7.10 -8.94
N ASP A 58 -7.56 -7.91 -9.75
CA ASP A 58 -7.56 -7.77 -11.22
C ASP A 58 -8.96 -7.49 -11.78
N ALA A 59 -9.08 -6.43 -12.58
CA ALA A 59 -10.35 -5.87 -13.04
C ALA A 59 -11.27 -6.92 -13.68
N ASN A 60 -10.71 -7.86 -14.45
CA ASN A 60 -11.47 -8.95 -15.08
C ASN A 60 -12.31 -9.75 -14.08
N ARG A 61 -11.81 -9.97 -12.85
CA ARG A 61 -12.53 -10.71 -11.81
C ARG A 61 -13.72 -9.92 -11.23
N LEU A 62 -13.75 -8.60 -11.42
CA LEU A 62 -14.82 -7.70 -11.00
C LEU A 62 -15.84 -7.46 -12.11
N THR A 63 -15.41 -7.44 -13.37
CA THR A 63 -16.24 -7.09 -14.53
C THR A 63 -16.95 -8.28 -15.20
N TYR A 64 -16.65 -9.51 -14.79
CA TYR A 64 -17.35 -10.69 -15.32
C TYR A 64 -18.88 -10.59 -15.18
N PRO A 65 -19.65 -11.23 -16.08
CA PRO A 65 -21.07 -11.44 -15.89
C PRO A 65 -21.36 -12.14 -14.56
N LEU A 66 -22.57 -11.95 -14.03
CA LEU A 66 -23.08 -12.72 -12.91
C LEU A 66 -22.97 -14.24 -13.18
N SER A 67 -23.10 -15.04 -12.12
CA SER A 67 -23.20 -16.48 -12.26
C SER A 67 -24.40 -16.87 -13.15
N THR A 68 -24.46 -18.12 -13.61
CA THR A 68 -25.63 -18.63 -14.35
C THR A 68 -26.93 -18.57 -13.54
N LYS A 69 -26.83 -18.42 -12.21
CA LYS A 69 -27.96 -18.23 -11.29
C LYS A 69 -28.30 -16.76 -11.02
N GLY A 70 -27.58 -15.82 -11.65
CA GLY A 70 -27.75 -14.38 -11.40
C GLY A 70 -27.07 -13.89 -10.12
N GLU A 71 -26.15 -14.66 -9.54
CA GLU A 71 -25.48 -14.32 -8.28
C GLU A 71 -24.15 -13.61 -8.53
N LEU A 72 -23.71 -12.80 -7.56
CA LEU A 72 -22.38 -12.21 -7.57
C LEU A 72 -21.32 -13.31 -7.53
N ARG A 73 -20.28 -13.14 -8.35
CA ARG A 73 -19.06 -13.96 -8.24
C ARG A 73 -18.33 -13.60 -6.95
N ILE A 74 -17.49 -14.51 -6.48
CA ILE A 74 -16.81 -14.37 -5.18
C ILE A 74 -16.06 -13.05 -5.01
N TRP A 75 -15.35 -12.59 -6.05
CA TRP A 75 -14.61 -11.32 -5.99
C TRP A 75 -15.52 -10.10 -6.08
N GLN A 76 -16.66 -10.19 -6.76
CA GLN A 76 -17.68 -9.14 -6.77
C GLN A 76 -18.32 -9.03 -5.38
N ALA A 77 -18.67 -10.16 -4.77
CA ALA A 77 -19.21 -10.20 -3.41
C ALA A 77 -18.23 -9.62 -2.37
N ARG A 78 -16.94 -9.96 -2.48
CA ARG A 78 -15.87 -9.38 -1.65
C ARG A 78 -15.75 -7.88 -1.82
N ALA A 79 -15.75 -7.37 -3.06
CA ALA A 79 -15.68 -5.94 -3.32
C ALA A 79 -16.90 -5.19 -2.74
N VAL A 80 -18.10 -5.78 -2.81
CA VAL A 80 -19.30 -5.24 -2.14
C VAL A 80 -19.15 -5.24 -0.61
N ALA A 81 -18.57 -6.30 -0.03
CA ALA A 81 -18.31 -6.35 1.41
C ALA A 81 -17.29 -5.29 1.86
N VAL A 82 -16.22 -5.06 1.07
CA VAL A 82 -15.24 -4.00 1.32
C VAL A 82 -15.89 -2.62 1.25
N GLU A 83 -16.75 -2.36 0.25
CA GLU A 83 -17.51 -1.10 0.16
C GLU A 83 -18.37 -0.87 1.40
N LYS A 84 -19.14 -1.89 1.81
CA LYS A 84 -19.96 -1.81 3.02
C LYS A 84 -19.11 -1.53 4.26
N TYR A 85 -17.99 -2.24 4.42
CA TYR A 85 -17.09 -2.03 5.54
C TYR A 85 -16.56 -0.58 5.57
N MET A 86 -16.11 -0.04 4.43
CA MET A 86 -15.65 1.36 4.37
C MET A 86 -16.76 2.34 4.73
N ALA A 87 -17.99 2.09 4.28
CA ALA A 87 -19.16 2.89 4.64
C ALA A 87 -19.44 2.90 6.14
N ASP A 88 -19.40 1.72 6.77
CA ASP A 88 -19.57 1.59 8.20
C ASP A 88 -18.43 2.29 8.97
N GLN A 89 -17.17 2.18 8.52
CA GLN A 89 -16.03 2.84 9.17
C GLN A 89 -16.03 4.36 9.00
N TRP A 90 -16.58 4.88 7.90
CA TRP A 90 -16.65 6.32 7.63
C TRP A 90 -17.98 6.95 8.04
N GLU A 91 -18.90 6.15 8.59
CA GLU A 91 -20.23 6.59 9.03
C GLU A 91 -21.01 7.30 7.91
N VAL A 92 -20.96 6.73 6.70
CA VAL A 92 -21.62 7.26 5.50
C VAL A 92 -22.46 6.18 4.81
N ASP A 93 -23.38 6.62 3.95
CA ASP A 93 -24.12 5.70 3.08
C ASP A 93 -23.17 5.01 2.07
N PRO A 94 -23.28 3.69 1.84
CA PRO A 94 -22.43 2.96 0.89
C PRO A 94 -22.38 3.54 -0.52
N THR A 95 -23.46 4.18 -0.99
CA THR A 95 -23.50 4.80 -2.32
C THR A 95 -22.54 6.00 -2.46
N ARG A 96 -22.04 6.55 -1.34
CA ARG A 96 -21.12 7.69 -1.34
C ARG A 96 -19.66 7.29 -1.48
N ILE A 97 -19.31 6.02 -1.25
CA ILE A 97 -17.92 5.56 -1.18
C ILE A 97 -17.17 5.79 -2.49
N ALA A 98 -17.78 5.47 -3.63
CA ALA A 98 -17.19 5.74 -4.95
C ALA A 98 -16.83 7.22 -5.16
N GLY A 99 -17.60 8.13 -4.57
CA GLY A 99 -17.34 9.57 -4.59
C GLY A 99 -16.17 9.99 -3.70
N MET A 100 -15.92 9.26 -2.61
CA MET A 100 -14.94 9.60 -1.57
C MET A 100 -13.54 9.07 -1.82
N VAL A 101 -13.37 8.13 -2.75
CA VAL A 101 -12.07 7.54 -3.08
C VAL A 101 -11.49 8.06 -4.40
N ASP A 102 -10.29 7.61 -4.77
CA ASP A 102 -9.54 8.02 -5.98
C ASP A 102 -9.34 9.54 -6.08
N LYS A 103 -9.28 10.24 -4.93
CA LYS A 103 -9.23 11.70 -4.88
C LYS A 103 -8.02 12.26 -5.63
N LEU A 104 -6.90 11.54 -5.68
CA LEU A 104 -5.70 11.98 -6.41
C LEU A 104 -5.96 12.06 -7.91
N MET A 105 -6.48 10.98 -8.50
CA MET A 105 -6.71 10.91 -9.95
C MET A 105 -7.86 11.81 -10.42
N LYS A 106 -8.74 12.24 -9.49
CA LYS A 106 -9.82 13.21 -9.76
C LYS A 106 -9.32 14.66 -9.83
N LEU A 107 -8.09 14.95 -9.42
CA LEU A 107 -7.51 16.30 -9.56
C LEU A 107 -7.20 16.60 -11.04
N SER A 108 -7.48 17.82 -11.48
CA SER A 108 -7.28 18.26 -12.87
C SER A 108 -5.84 18.04 -13.38
N ALA A 109 -4.85 18.20 -12.50
CA ALA A 109 -3.44 17.99 -12.83
C ALA A 109 -3.09 16.55 -13.22
N TYR A 110 -3.96 15.58 -12.90
CA TYR A 110 -3.78 14.15 -13.17
C TYR A 110 -4.72 13.62 -14.26
N ALA A 111 -5.55 14.49 -14.85
CA ALA A 111 -6.46 14.13 -15.92
C ALA A 111 -5.69 13.55 -17.12
N GLY A 112 -6.13 12.39 -17.61
CA GLY A 112 -5.50 11.69 -18.75
C GLY A 112 -4.19 10.97 -18.44
N LEU A 113 -3.68 11.04 -17.21
CA LEU A 113 -2.49 10.29 -16.81
C LEU A 113 -2.83 8.84 -16.49
N GLN A 114 -1.89 7.95 -16.79
CA GLN A 114 -2.01 6.54 -16.45
C GLN A 114 -1.75 6.33 -14.95
N ARG A 115 -2.77 5.85 -14.23
CA ARG A 115 -2.74 5.61 -12.77
C ARG A 115 -1.50 4.85 -12.31
N HIS A 116 -1.10 3.80 -13.04
CA HIS A 116 0.03 2.94 -12.65
C HIS A 116 1.37 3.67 -12.55
N ASN A 117 1.55 4.79 -13.26
CA ASN A 117 2.77 5.61 -13.18
C ASN A 117 2.83 6.48 -11.92
N ILE A 118 1.68 6.78 -11.31
CA ILE A 118 1.55 7.68 -10.16
C ILE A 118 1.40 6.88 -8.85
N LEU A 119 0.72 5.73 -8.93
CA LEU A 119 0.30 4.95 -7.77
C LEU A 119 1.46 4.55 -6.86
N GLY A 120 2.61 4.18 -7.42
CA GLY A 120 3.78 3.74 -6.65
C GLY A 120 4.34 4.86 -5.76
N SER A 121 4.68 6.01 -6.35
CA SER A 121 5.26 7.14 -5.61
C SER A 121 4.24 7.77 -4.65
N ALA A 122 2.97 7.85 -5.07
CA ALA A 122 1.88 8.30 -4.22
C ALA A 122 1.69 7.41 -2.99
N PHE A 123 1.74 6.09 -3.17
CA PHE A 123 1.58 5.14 -2.08
C PHE A 123 2.76 5.18 -1.10
N ALA A 124 3.99 5.23 -1.60
CA ALA A 124 5.18 5.43 -0.76
C ALA A 124 5.07 6.72 0.06
N GLY A 125 4.64 7.81 -0.56
CA GLY A 125 4.38 9.09 0.09
C GLY A 125 3.38 9.00 1.24
N LEU A 126 2.26 8.31 1.02
CA LEU A 126 1.20 8.13 2.02
C LEU A 126 1.64 7.23 3.19
N VAL A 127 2.38 6.15 2.92
CA VAL A 127 2.94 5.30 3.98
C VAL A 127 3.93 6.10 4.83
N LYS A 128 4.84 6.86 4.19
CA LYS A 128 5.74 7.79 4.90
C LYS A 128 4.95 8.80 5.73
N HIS A 129 3.90 9.41 5.17
CA HIS A 129 3.12 10.43 5.87
C HIS A 129 2.44 9.84 7.13
N ALA A 130 1.86 8.64 7.02
CA ALA A 130 1.31 7.94 8.18
C ALA A 130 2.36 7.65 9.25
N LEU A 131 3.55 7.18 8.86
CA LEU A 131 4.68 6.97 9.78
C LEU A 131 5.19 8.27 10.41
N TYR A 132 5.22 9.37 9.66
CA TYR A 132 5.61 10.67 10.18
C TYR A 132 4.64 11.19 11.25
N LEU A 133 3.33 11.03 11.01
CA LEU A 133 2.30 11.50 11.93
C LEU A 133 2.17 10.66 13.20
N PHE A 134 2.29 9.33 13.07
CA PHE A 134 1.92 8.41 14.15
C PHE A 134 3.06 7.52 14.65
N GLY A 135 4.15 7.45 13.89
CA GLY A 135 5.31 6.64 14.23
C GLY A 135 6.33 7.37 15.10
N SER A 136 7.49 6.74 15.23
CA SER A 136 8.59 7.22 16.06
C SER A 136 9.15 8.54 15.58
N GLN A 137 9.26 9.49 16.52
CA GLN A 137 9.89 10.79 16.29
C GLN A 137 11.43 10.73 16.38
N ASN A 138 11.99 9.57 16.75
CA ASN A 138 13.44 9.37 16.88
C ASN A 138 14.11 8.88 15.59
N VAL A 139 13.33 8.72 14.52
CA VAL A 139 13.81 8.27 13.21
C VAL A 139 13.36 9.23 12.12
N THR A 140 14.05 9.20 10.98
CA THR A 140 13.66 9.93 9.78
C THR A 140 13.23 8.97 8.68
N TYR A 141 12.26 9.40 7.87
CA TYR A 141 11.73 8.66 6.73
C TYR A 141 12.07 9.39 5.43
N GLU A 142 12.94 8.81 4.62
CA GLU A 142 13.40 9.36 3.35
C GLU A 142 12.82 8.56 2.18
N LEU A 143 12.31 9.24 1.14
CA LEU A 143 11.67 8.57 0.00
C LEU A 143 12.60 8.46 -1.21
N GLU A 144 12.52 7.35 -1.93
CA GLU A 144 13.27 7.07 -3.18
C GLU A 144 14.76 7.39 -3.03
N VAL A 145 15.39 6.81 -2.01
CA VAL A 145 16.83 6.97 -1.78
C VAL A 145 17.59 6.07 -2.74
N ALA A 146 18.52 6.64 -3.50
CA ALA A 146 19.41 5.87 -4.37
C ALA A 146 20.27 4.91 -3.52
N GLY A 147 20.50 3.71 -4.04
CA GLY A 147 21.28 2.66 -3.39
C GLY A 147 22.65 3.15 -2.91
N ASP A 148 23.36 3.90 -3.75
CA ASP A 148 24.68 4.45 -3.44
C ASP A 148 24.65 5.50 -2.32
N ASN A 149 23.53 6.22 -2.17
CA ASN A 149 23.35 7.16 -1.04
C ASN A 149 23.03 6.43 0.26
N ALA A 150 22.36 5.28 0.18
CA ALA A 150 22.05 4.46 1.34
C ALA A 150 23.26 3.62 1.77
N PHE A 151 23.98 3.02 0.82
CA PHE A 151 25.11 2.11 1.05
C PHE A 151 26.30 2.51 0.16
N PRO A 152 27.01 3.60 0.50
CA PRO A 152 28.13 4.08 -0.32
C PRO A 152 29.21 3.02 -0.53
N GLY A 153 29.62 2.84 -1.79
CA GLY A 153 30.66 1.89 -2.17
C GLY A 153 30.24 0.42 -2.22
N VAL A 154 28.95 0.11 -1.99
CA VAL A 154 28.43 -1.25 -2.11
C VAL A 154 27.70 -1.42 -3.44
N GLN A 155 28.15 -2.37 -4.25
CA GLN A 155 27.45 -2.71 -5.50
C GLN A 155 26.19 -3.53 -5.18
N LEU A 156 25.03 -2.91 -5.39
CA LEU A 156 23.74 -3.54 -5.16
C LEU A 156 23.23 -4.24 -6.43
N PRO A 157 22.95 -5.55 -6.39
CA PRO A 157 22.42 -6.27 -7.54
C PRO A 157 20.96 -5.84 -7.77
N THR A 158 20.71 -5.13 -8.87
CA THR A 158 19.34 -4.78 -9.29
C THR A 158 19.12 -5.09 -10.76
N ARG A 159 17.85 -5.32 -11.11
CA ARG A 159 17.44 -5.63 -12.49
C ARG A 159 17.66 -4.45 -13.45
N THR A 160 17.63 -3.22 -12.93
CA THR A 160 17.70 -1.97 -13.70
C THR A 160 19.07 -1.30 -13.64
N GLY A 161 20.02 -1.82 -12.86
CA GLY A 161 21.36 -1.23 -12.69
C GLY A 161 21.41 -0.05 -11.72
N GLU A 162 20.27 0.62 -11.48
CA GLU A 162 20.14 1.71 -10.51
C GLU A 162 19.19 1.28 -9.36
N PRO A 163 19.73 0.94 -8.17
CA PRO A 163 18.92 0.60 -7.02
C PRO A 163 18.23 1.83 -6.44
N PHE A 164 16.92 1.71 -6.17
CA PHE A 164 16.16 2.72 -5.45
C PHE A 164 15.40 2.10 -4.29
N ILE A 165 15.42 2.79 -3.15
CA ILE A 165 14.75 2.41 -1.92
C ILE A 165 13.52 3.28 -1.76
N ASP A 166 12.33 2.68 -1.77
CA ASP A 166 11.05 3.42 -1.70
C ASP A 166 10.99 4.29 -0.43
N ILE A 167 11.23 3.70 0.75
CA ILE A 167 11.37 4.42 2.03
C ILE A 167 12.61 3.88 2.77
N LEU A 168 13.56 4.76 3.05
CA LEU A 168 14.69 4.51 3.94
C LEU A 168 14.38 5.10 5.32
N VAL A 169 14.59 4.31 6.37
CA VAL A 169 14.49 4.73 7.76
C VAL A 169 15.89 4.96 8.32
N ARG A 170 16.14 6.15 8.90
CA ARG A 170 17.41 6.43 9.61
C ARG A 170 17.19 6.79 11.07
N LYS A 171 18.17 6.47 11.90
CA LYS A 171 18.26 6.93 13.29
C LYS A 171 19.66 7.48 13.50
N GLN A 172 19.76 8.74 13.91
CA GLN A 172 21.05 9.42 14.11
C GLN A 172 21.98 9.29 12.89
N GLY A 173 21.41 9.45 11.68
CA GLY A 173 22.15 9.37 10.40
C GLY A 173 22.45 7.95 9.89
N ARG A 174 22.28 6.91 10.72
CA ARG A 174 22.52 5.52 10.32
C ARG A 174 21.27 4.88 9.74
N ASN A 175 21.42 4.02 8.75
CA ASN A 175 20.31 3.20 8.24
C ASN A 175 19.75 2.36 9.39
N ARG A 176 18.43 2.21 9.47
CA ARG A 176 17.77 1.34 10.45
C ARG A 176 16.80 0.39 9.81
N GLY A 177 16.25 0.77 8.67
CA GLY A 177 15.40 -0.11 7.93
C GLY A 177 14.97 0.44 6.59
N ILE A 178 14.32 -0.45 5.86
CA ILE A 178 13.80 -0.19 4.53
C ILE A 178 12.35 -0.66 4.50
N ILE A 179 11.50 0.12 3.84
CA ILE A 179 10.13 -0.28 3.56
C ILE A 179 9.95 -0.21 2.04
N SER A 180 9.83 -1.38 1.41
CA SER A 180 9.46 -1.48 -0.02
C SER A 180 7.94 -1.36 -0.12
N THR A 181 7.46 -0.50 -1.01
CA THR A 181 6.03 -0.19 -1.13
C THR A 181 5.53 -0.64 -2.50
N LYS A 182 4.45 -1.42 -2.52
CA LYS A 182 3.83 -1.91 -3.76
C LYS A 182 2.32 -1.91 -3.59
N TRP A 183 1.61 -0.98 -4.23
CA TRP A 183 0.15 -0.94 -4.14
C TRP A 183 -0.48 -2.28 -4.53
N SER A 184 -0.08 -2.81 -5.69
CA SER A 184 -0.32 -4.19 -6.09
C SER A 184 0.99 -4.86 -6.44
N ILE A 185 1.08 -6.16 -6.19
CA ILE A 185 2.26 -6.95 -6.52
C ILE A 185 1.98 -7.62 -7.86
N ARG A 186 2.91 -7.52 -8.79
CA ARG A 186 2.75 -8.24 -10.06
C ARG A 186 3.31 -9.63 -9.93
N HIS A 187 2.65 -10.60 -10.55
CA HIS A 187 3.07 -12.00 -10.49
C HIS A 187 4.51 -12.19 -11.01
N ASP A 188 4.92 -11.44 -12.04
CA ASP A 188 6.26 -11.48 -12.63
C ASP A 188 7.34 -10.78 -11.79
N ARG A 189 6.96 -10.04 -10.73
CA ARG A 189 7.87 -9.22 -9.90
C ARG A 189 7.89 -9.59 -8.42
N ILE A 190 7.25 -10.70 -8.04
CA ILE A 190 7.28 -11.19 -6.65
C ILE A 190 8.73 -11.45 -6.20
N ASN A 191 9.57 -11.96 -7.12
CA ASN A 191 10.97 -12.27 -6.82
C ASN A 191 11.81 -11.03 -6.51
N ASP A 192 11.45 -9.87 -7.07
CA ASP A 192 12.19 -8.62 -6.86
C ASP A 192 12.21 -8.27 -5.37
N LEU A 193 11.06 -8.36 -4.67
CA LEU A 193 10.95 -8.08 -3.24
C LEU A 193 11.91 -8.93 -2.38
N THR A 194 11.98 -10.22 -2.70
CA THR A 194 12.82 -11.17 -1.96
C THR A 194 14.31 -10.97 -2.27
N SER A 195 14.65 -10.60 -3.50
CA SER A 195 16.03 -10.32 -3.92
C SER A 195 16.53 -9.00 -3.35
N GLU A 196 15.69 -7.95 -3.40
CA GLU A 196 15.93 -6.63 -2.81
C GLU A 196 16.23 -6.75 -1.32
N CYS A 197 15.41 -7.48 -0.55
CA CYS A 197 15.63 -7.70 0.87
C CYS A 197 17.04 -8.26 1.15
N ARG A 198 17.43 -9.32 0.44
CA ARG A 198 18.74 -9.96 0.62
C ARG A 198 19.87 -9.01 0.22
N ALA A 199 19.71 -8.30 -0.89
CA ALA A 199 20.69 -7.34 -1.38
C ALA A 199 20.96 -6.25 -0.34
N TYR A 200 19.90 -5.60 0.17
CA TYR A 200 20.04 -4.51 1.13
C TYR A 200 20.52 -4.98 2.50
N LYS A 201 20.00 -6.11 3.02
CA LYS A 201 20.49 -6.66 4.30
C LYS A 201 21.94 -7.10 4.22
N ASN A 202 22.39 -7.62 3.07
CA ASN A 202 23.81 -7.92 2.85
C ASN A 202 24.65 -6.63 2.73
N ALA A 203 24.17 -5.62 2.02
CA ALA A 203 24.85 -4.33 1.93
C ALA A 203 25.04 -3.67 3.29
N ALA A 204 24.01 -3.75 4.15
CA ALA A 204 24.05 -3.19 5.48
C ALA A 204 25.15 -3.80 6.37
N ARG A 205 25.53 -5.07 6.13
CA ARG A 205 26.66 -5.73 6.82
C ARG A 205 28.01 -5.09 6.53
N PHE A 206 28.19 -4.45 5.37
CA PHE A 206 29.42 -3.71 5.06
C PHE A 206 29.47 -2.33 5.72
N THR A 207 28.33 -1.85 6.21
CA THR A 207 28.19 -0.57 6.92
C THR A 207 27.99 -0.76 8.43
N ASP A 208 28.34 -1.94 8.97
CA ASP A 208 28.14 -2.37 10.37
C ASP A 208 26.75 -2.06 10.93
N THR A 209 25.74 -2.17 10.07
CA THR A 209 24.38 -1.76 10.39
C THR A 209 23.45 -2.94 10.17
N GLN A 210 22.74 -3.34 11.21
CA GLN A 210 21.58 -4.21 11.03
C GLN A 210 20.36 -3.36 10.66
N ILE A 211 19.66 -3.79 9.62
CA ILE A 211 18.44 -3.14 9.15
C ILE A 211 17.27 -4.11 9.17
N PHE A 212 16.08 -3.59 9.44
CA PHE A 212 14.84 -4.28 9.11
C PHE A 212 14.43 -4.03 7.65
N TYR A 213 13.57 -4.87 7.12
CA TYR A 213 13.01 -4.80 5.77
C TYR A 213 11.53 -5.20 5.81
N TYR A 214 10.66 -4.22 5.61
CA TYR A 214 9.22 -4.46 5.46
C TYR A 214 8.77 -4.30 4.01
N VAL A 215 7.66 -4.96 3.67
CA VAL A 215 6.94 -4.74 2.40
C VAL A 215 5.55 -4.22 2.71
N ALA A 216 5.24 -2.96 2.37
CA ALA A 216 3.90 -2.40 2.49
C ALA A 216 3.12 -2.57 1.18
N THR A 217 1.87 -3.06 1.26
CA THR A 217 1.06 -3.38 0.08
C THR A 217 -0.45 -3.28 0.31
N ASN A 218 -1.20 -3.15 -0.80
CA ASN A 218 -2.65 -3.28 -0.86
C ASN A 218 -3.06 -4.52 -1.69
N GLU A 219 -2.22 -5.56 -1.73
CA GLU A 219 -2.46 -6.78 -2.51
C GLU A 219 -3.43 -7.73 -1.77
N TYR A 220 -4.48 -8.17 -2.48
CA TYR A 220 -5.50 -9.10 -1.96
C TYR A 220 -5.32 -10.52 -2.51
N ASP A 221 -4.57 -10.74 -3.59
CA ASP A 221 -4.40 -12.10 -4.14
C ASP A 221 -3.37 -12.90 -3.31
N PRO A 222 -3.78 -13.99 -2.61
CA PRO A 222 -2.88 -14.77 -1.78
C PRO A 222 -1.68 -15.33 -2.54
N ALA A 223 -1.84 -15.67 -3.82
CA ALA A 223 -0.76 -16.22 -4.64
C ALA A 223 0.36 -15.20 -4.91
N ARG A 224 0.07 -13.89 -4.79
CA ARG A 224 1.04 -12.82 -5.01
C ARG A 224 1.82 -12.42 -3.76
N VAL A 225 1.34 -12.84 -2.58
CA VAL A 225 1.91 -12.48 -1.28
C VAL A 225 2.48 -13.68 -0.52
N GLU A 226 2.17 -14.91 -0.93
CA GLU A 226 2.68 -16.14 -0.31
C GLU A 226 4.21 -16.14 -0.18
N LYS A 227 4.93 -15.80 -1.25
CA LYS A 227 6.39 -15.77 -1.22
C LYS A 227 6.94 -14.71 -0.25
N PRO A 228 6.57 -13.42 -0.32
CA PRO A 228 7.09 -12.45 0.63
C PRO A 228 6.66 -12.71 2.08
N LEU A 229 5.48 -13.30 2.33
CA LEU A 229 5.03 -13.66 3.68
C LEU A 229 5.86 -14.79 4.30
N THR A 230 6.38 -15.71 3.48
CA THR A 230 7.14 -16.89 3.96
C THR A 230 8.65 -16.70 3.90
N ASP A 231 9.14 -15.63 3.26
CA ASP A 231 10.57 -15.37 3.14
C ASP A 231 11.14 -14.77 4.43
N LYS A 232 11.95 -15.55 5.15
CA LYS A 232 12.60 -15.15 6.41
C LYS A 232 13.53 -13.95 6.32
N CYS A 233 13.88 -13.49 5.10
CA CYS A 233 14.58 -12.23 4.94
C CYS A 233 13.69 -11.04 5.32
N ILE A 234 12.41 -11.09 4.96
CA ILE A 234 11.46 -9.98 5.14
C ILE A 234 10.95 -10.03 6.58
N ASP A 235 11.11 -8.93 7.32
CA ASP A 235 10.74 -8.87 8.74
C ASP A 235 9.22 -8.71 8.93
N GLY A 236 8.51 -8.27 7.89
CA GLY A 236 7.06 -8.32 7.84
C GLY A 236 6.51 -7.83 6.50
N VAL A 237 5.38 -8.41 6.12
CA VAL A 237 4.56 -7.86 5.03
C VAL A 237 3.39 -7.14 5.68
N VAL A 238 3.18 -5.89 5.29
CA VAL A 238 2.22 -4.97 5.88
C VAL A 238 1.11 -4.73 4.86
N HIS A 239 -0.12 -5.10 5.20
CA HIS A 239 -1.29 -4.71 4.41
C HIS A 239 -1.75 -3.32 4.84
N VAL A 240 -2.25 -2.50 3.90
CA VAL A 240 -2.76 -1.15 4.23
C VAL A 240 -3.83 -1.20 5.32
N HIS A 241 -4.71 -2.19 5.25
CA HIS A 241 -5.71 -2.48 6.28
C HIS A 241 -5.98 -3.99 6.35
N LYS A 242 -5.30 -4.71 7.24
CA LYS A 242 -5.33 -6.18 7.35
C LYS A 242 -6.75 -6.75 7.50
N PRO A 243 -7.66 -6.17 8.32
CA PRO A 243 -9.04 -6.66 8.43
C PRO A 243 -9.78 -6.82 7.10
N LEU A 244 -9.45 -6.03 6.07
CA LEU A 244 -10.12 -6.17 4.78
C LEU A 244 -9.80 -7.47 4.04
N VAL A 245 -8.60 -8.00 4.24
CA VAL A 245 -8.19 -9.27 3.63
C VAL A 245 -8.56 -10.46 4.51
N THR A 246 -8.40 -10.35 5.83
CA THR A 246 -8.64 -11.46 6.77
C THR A 246 -10.11 -11.63 7.15
N GLU A 247 -10.79 -10.53 7.53
CA GLU A 247 -12.13 -10.58 8.11
C GLU A 247 -13.22 -10.29 7.07
N VAL A 248 -13.03 -9.23 6.26
CA VAL A 248 -14.08 -8.76 5.35
C VAL A 248 -14.14 -9.58 4.07
N SER A 249 -12.98 -9.81 3.45
CA SER A 249 -12.91 -10.60 2.22
C SER A 249 -12.86 -12.11 2.48
N GLY A 250 -12.62 -12.54 3.73
CA GLY A 250 -12.47 -13.94 4.10
C GLY A 250 -11.46 -14.65 3.21
N LEU A 251 -10.34 -14.00 2.94
CA LEU A 251 -9.27 -14.58 2.14
C LEU A 251 -8.46 -15.55 3.00
N ASP A 252 -7.64 -16.33 2.31
CA ASP A 252 -6.83 -17.42 2.87
C ASP A 252 -6.25 -17.12 4.26
N GLY A 253 -6.31 -18.08 5.18
CA GLY A 253 -5.71 -17.96 6.51
C GLY A 253 -4.22 -17.65 6.49
N ARG A 254 -3.51 -17.94 5.38
CA ARG A 254 -2.12 -17.50 5.15
C ARG A 254 -1.95 -15.98 5.21
N LEU A 255 -3.01 -15.20 4.94
CA LEU A 255 -2.99 -13.74 5.05
C LEU A 255 -3.07 -13.26 6.51
N ALA A 256 -3.30 -14.14 7.48
CA ALA A 256 -3.26 -13.80 8.91
C ALA A 256 -1.88 -13.32 9.36
N GLU A 257 -0.82 -13.71 8.65
CA GLU A 257 0.57 -13.32 8.91
C GLU A 257 0.90 -11.89 8.44
N PHE A 258 -0.01 -11.21 7.73
CA PHE A 258 0.16 -9.78 7.48
C PHE A 258 0.24 -9.02 8.81
N LEU A 259 1.06 -7.98 8.83
CA LEU A 259 0.90 -6.87 9.75
C LEU A 259 -0.12 -5.89 9.17
N ASP A 260 -0.91 -5.25 10.03
CA ASP A 260 -1.64 -4.05 9.69
C ASP A 260 -0.71 -2.83 9.63
N LEU A 261 -1.08 -1.80 8.88
CA LEU A 261 -0.33 -0.54 8.86
C LEU A 261 -0.18 0.06 10.26
N SER A 262 -1.20 -0.08 11.12
CA SER A 262 -1.12 0.39 12.50
C SER A 262 -0.08 -0.37 13.33
N GLU A 263 0.11 -1.67 13.08
CA GLU A 263 1.15 -2.47 13.72
C GLU A 263 2.55 -2.06 13.25
N LEU A 264 2.73 -1.73 11.95
CA LEU A 264 3.99 -1.16 11.47
C LEU A 264 4.30 0.18 12.14
N ILE A 265 3.30 1.05 12.28
CA ILE A 265 3.42 2.33 12.98
C ILE A 265 3.82 2.10 14.44
N GLU A 266 3.21 1.14 15.13
CA GLU A 266 3.56 0.81 16.51
C GLU A 266 5.00 0.30 16.62
N GLN A 267 5.39 -0.65 15.76
CA GLN A 267 6.75 -1.19 15.70
C GLN A 267 7.80 -0.11 15.45
N SER A 268 7.43 0.98 14.77
CA SER A 268 8.35 2.09 14.52
C SER A 268 8.93 2.71 15.78
N ASN A 269 8.21 2.64 16.91
CA ASN A 269 8.67 3.12 18.21
C ASN A 269 9.85 2.33 18.78
N GLN A 270 10.14 1.16 18.22
CA GLN A 270 11.24 0.28 18.65
C GLN A 270 12.50 0.42 17.78
N TRP A 271 12.47 1.23 16.72
CA TRP A 271 13.56 1.34 15.73
C TRP A 271 14.78 2.15 16.19
#